data_AF-C7YSN3-F1
#
_entry.id   AF-C7YSN3-F1
#
_cell.length_a   1.000
_cell.length_b   1.000
_cell.length_c   1.000
_cell.angle_alpha   90.00
_cell.angle_beta   90.00
_cell.angle_gamma   90.00
#
_symmetry.space_group_name_H-M   'P 1'
#
loop_
_entity.id
_entity.type
_entity.pdbx_description
1 polymer ?
#
loop_
_entity_poly.entity_id
_entity_poly.type
_entity_poly.pdbx_seq_one_letter_code
_entity_poly.pdbx_strand_id
1 'polypeptide(L)'
;MDNPIELPDGRLACGRHGLPVCGICCVDYTFMDDEVEDPDLPGELDMLSDQGGSVVHTQDRPGRGYFRRTDPVIDCESLPGGEEGCIIGRGRAYPSKFVPPLVGDLPIDLFLAALGRRASPHVYRFIRYDNPNEFLIFVDGACLDSGGANPRAGWAIYFKPRSGNDSGMVSGRLELVGPWGDYHEHTNNRAELRAVLAALRFRNWPGEGFNKLVIATHSEYVAKGATEWVLRWLWNGWRTSNREAVKNRDLWQALLGEFERLEELGLKVEFWKIPRSENPIANRVAKQAAKEEELRDYCDVRGALV
;
A
#
# COMPACT_ATOMS: atom_id res chain seq x y z
N MET A 1 23.61 9.60 -3.56
CA MET A 1 23.79 8.14 -3.43
C MET A 1 22.78 7.66 -2.40
N ASP A 2 21.56 7.37 -2.84
CA ASP A 2 20.47 6.88 -1.96
C ASP A 2 20.20 5.38 -2.16
N ASN A 3 21.00 4.72 -3.01
CA ASN A 3 20.90 3.28 -3.25
C ASN A 3 21.49 2.50 -2.06
N PRO A 4 20.96 1.30 -1.77
CA PRO A 4 21.57 0.41 -0.79
C PRO A 4 23.00 0.03 -1.19
N ILE A 5 23.81 -0.31 -0.19
CA ILE A 5 25.13 -0.91 -0.35
C ILE A 5 25.10 -2.33 0.22
N GLU A 6 25.94 -3.21 -0.33
CA GLU A 6 26.14 -4.55 0.19
C GLU A 6 27.28 -4.54 1.22
N LEU A 7 27.03 -5.09 2.40
CA LEU A 7 28.00 -5.28 3.46
C LEU A 7 28.88 -6.51 3.17
N PRO A 8 30.07 -6.64 3.81
CA PRO A 8 30.96 -7.79 3.58
C PRO A 8 30.36 -9.17 3.86
N ASP A 9 29.26 -9.22 4.61
CA ASP A 9 28.51 -10.44 4.92
C ASP A 9 27.34 -10.71 3.94
N GLY A 10 27.23 -9.93 2.85
CA GLY A 10 26.19 -10.05 1.82
C GLY A 10 24.90 -9.31 2.15
N ARG A 11 24.77 -8.73 3.35
CA ARG A 11 23.52 -8.02 3.74
C ARG A 11 23.45 -6.64 3.12
N LEU A 12 22.24 -6.22 2.76
CA LEU A 12 22.01 -4.85 2.32
C LEU A 12 21.96 -3.87 3.50
N ALA A 13 22.49 -2.69 3.28
CA ALA A 13 22.48 -1.59 4.23
C ALA A 13 22.21 -0.24 3.55
N CYS A 14 21.76 0.72 4.35
CA CYS A 14 21.56 2.09 3.90
C CYS A 14 22.89 2.68 3.39
N GLY A 15 22.97 3.04 2.10
CA GLY A 15 24.23 3.51 1.50
C GLY A 15 24.86 4.74 2.15
N ARG A 16 24.05 5.59 2.81
CA ARG A 16 24.55 6.80 3.49
C ARG A 16 25.10 6.53 4.89
N HIS A 17 24.55 5.56 5.61
CA HIS A 17 24.82 5.36 7.03
C HIS A 17 25.39 3.96 7.36
N GLY A 18 25.41 3.03 6.40
CA GLY A 18 25.94 1.68 6.58
C GLY A 18 25.14 0.78 7.52
N LEU A 19 23.88 1.12 7.81
CA LEU A 19 23.02 0.36 8.74
C LEU A 19 21.94 -0.44 7.98
N PRO A 20 21.74 -1.73 8.29
CA PRO A 20 20.62 -2.53 7.75
C PRO A 20 19.25 -1.96 8.13
N VAL A 21 19.08 -1.53 9.38
CA VAL A 21 17.94 -0.71 9.84
C VAL A 21 18.46 0.69 10.13
N CYS A 22 18.00 1.69 9.38
CA CYS A 22 18.46 3.06 9.53
C CYS A 22 17.30 3.97 9.96
N GLY A 23 17.28 4.34 11.24
CA GLY A 23 16.29 5.31 11.78
C GLY A 23 16.44 6.75 11.25
N ILE A 24 17.60 7.11 10.67
CA ILE A 24 17.83 8.43 10.05
C ILE A 24 17.22 8.48 8.65
N CYS A 25 17.52 7.45 7.85
CA CYS A 25 16.96 7.32 6.52
C CYS A 25 15.56 6.70 6.52
N CYS A 26 15.04 6.16 7.62
CA CYS A 26 13.77 5.42 7.63
C CYS A 26 13.77 4.34 6.52
N VAL A 27 14.74 3.42 6.58
CA VAL A 27 14.83 2.26 5.69
C VAL A 27 15.19 1.03 6.51
N ASP A 28 14.71 -0.13 6.09
CA ASP A 28 14.95 -1.41 6.76
C ASP A 28 15.17 -2.49 5.70
N TYR A 29 16.41 -2.97 5.62
CA TYR A 29 16.86 -4.02 4.69
C TYR A 29 16.95 -5.41 5.34
N THR A 30 16.49 -5.57 6.59
CA THR A 30 16.52 -6.86 7.32
C THR A 30 15.46 -7.86 6.84
N PHE A 31 14.85 -7.59 5.68
CA PHE A 31 13.99 -8.52 4.96
C PHE A 31 14.79 -9.38 3.96
N MET A 32 16.03 -9.01 3.62
CA MET A 32 16.86 -9.70 2.60
C MET A 32 17.64 -10.90 3.14
N ASP A 33 17.75 -11.06 4.47
CA ASP A 33 18.40 -12.26 5.04
C ASP A 33 17.68 -13.55 4.61
N ASP A 34 16.45 -13.42 4.08
CA ASP A 34 15.45 -14.43 3.76
C ASP A 34 15.46 -14.96 2.31
N GLU A 35 16.48 -14.66 1.50
CA GLU A 35 16.53 -14.97 0.07
C GLU A 35 17.85 -15.63 -0.38
N VAL A 36 17.92 -16.96 -0.25
CA VAL A 36 18.79 -17.77 -1.11
C VAL A 36 17.92 -18.33 -2.25
N GLU A 37 18.32 -18.10 -3.50
CA GLU A 37 17.60 -18.58 -4.69
C GLU A 37 17.46 -20.12 -4.66
N ASP A 38 16.23 -20.61 -4.52
CA ASP A 38 15.90 -22.03 -4.69
C ASP A 38 15.52 -22.27 -6.17
N PRO A 39 16.32 -23.05 -6.94
CA PRO A 39 16.18 -23.19 -8.40
C PRO A 39 15.03 -24.10 -8.86
N ASP A 40 14.30 -24.76 -7.93
CA ASP A 40 13.41 -25.89 -8.27
C ASP A 40 11.90 -25.58 -8.20
N LEU A 41 11.38 -24.53 -8.84
CA LEU A 41 9.92 -24.35 -8.97
C LEU A 41 9.45 -24.06 -10.41
N PRO A 42 8.54 -24.88 -10.97
CA PRO A 42 8.03 -24.72 -12.33
C PRO A 42 6.98 -23.60 -12.46
N GLY A 43 6.99 -22.99 -13.64
CA GLY A 43 6.24 -21.80 -14.02
C GLY A 43 4.72 -21.95 -14.18
N GLU A 44 4.14 -20.76 -14.35
CA GLU A 44 2.74 -20.36 -14.55
C GLU A 44 1.78 -21.44 -15.08
N LEU A 45 0.63 -21.57 -14.43
CA LEU A 45 -0.51 -22.34 -14.91
C LEU A 45 -1.78 -21.48 -14.86
N ASP A 46 -2.26 -21.14 -16.07
CA ASP A 46 -3.57 -20.58 -16.39
C ASP A 46 -4.70 -21.51 -15.91
N MET A 47 -5.73 -20.94 -15.27
CA MET A 47 -6.95 -21.67 -14.93
C MET A 47 -8.21 -20.87 -15.29
N LEU A 48 -9.08 -21.57 -16.02
CA LEU A 48 -10.25 -21.11 -16.78
C LEU A 48 -11.43 -20.67 -15.90
N SER A 49 -12.22 -19.78 -16.48
CA SER A 49 -13.49 -19.22 -16.01
C SER A 49 -14.62 -20.25 -15.85
N ASP A 50 -15.51 -20.04 -14.89
CA ASP A 50 -16.88 -20.55 -14.98
C ASP A 50 -17.91 -19.54 -14.41
N GLN A 51 -19.09 -19.53 -15.04
CA GLN A 51 -20.17 -18.55 -14.91
C GLN A 51 -21.23 -19.00 -13.91
N GLY A 52 -21.91 -18.05 -13.25
CA GLY A 52 -23.15 -18.31 -12.53
C GLY A 52 -23.73 -17.06 -11.88
N GLY A 53 -24.77 -16.49 -12.49
CA GLY A 53 -25.51 -15.34 -11.93
C GLY A 53 -26.69 -15.76 -11.06
N SER A 54 -27.15 -14.83 -10.21
CA SER A 54 -28.57 -14.62 -9.94
C SER A 54 -28.83 -13.28 -9.21
N VAL A 55 -30.02 -12.74 -9.44
CA VAL A 55 -30.55 -11.41 -9.14
C VAL A 55 -31.45 -11.48 -7.92
N VAL A 56 -31.43 -10.53 -6.96
CA VAL A 56 -32.66 -10.07 -6.24
C VAL A 56 -32.55 -8.64 -5.66
N HIS A 57 -33.51 -7.82 -6.08
CA HIS A 57 -34.22 -6.65 -5.53
C HIS A 57 -33.76 -5.75 -4.36
N THR A 58 -33.90 -4.46 -4.68
CA THR A 58 -33.91 -3.18 -3.94
C THR A 58 -35.05 -3.01 -2.93
N GLN A 59 -34.82 -2.27 -1.83
CA GLN A 59 -35.78 -1.31 -1.25
C GLN A 59 -35.04 -0.12 -0.57
N ASP A 60 -35.70 1.04 -0.56
CA ASP A 60 -35.16 2.40 -0.51
C ASP A 60 -35.55 3.15 0.79
N ARG A 61 -34.58 3.85 1.42
CA ARG A 61 -34.64 5.17 2.14
C ARG A 61 -35.51 5.36 3.41
N PRO A 62 -35.33 6.45 4.24
CA PRO A 62 -34.68 7.75 3.96
C PRO A 62 -33.78 8.40 5.06
N GLY A 63 -32.76 9.14 4.59
CA GLY A 63 -32.48 10.56 4.89
C GLY A 63 -32.01 11.02 6.27
N ARG A 64 -30.74 11.48 6.38
CA ARG A 64 -30.34 12.56 7.31
C ARG A 64 -29.11 13.34 6.83
N GLY A 65 -29.32 14.64 6.61
CA GLY A 65 -28.41 15.74 6.97
C GLY A 65 -27.04 15.84 6.27
N TYR A 66 -26.95 16.71 5.25
CA TYR A 66 -25.70 17.14 4.63
C TYR A 66 -24.87 18.04 5.57
N PHE A 67 -23.67 17.60 5.92
CA PHE A 67 -22.53 18.47 6.23
C PHE A 67 -21.33 17.98 5.43
N ARG A 68 -20.87 18.76 4.44
CA ARG A 68 -19.66 18.45 3.64
C ARG A 68 -18.42 18.63 4.52
N ARG A 69 -17.96 17.54 5.15
CA ARG A 69 -16.56 17.38 5.54
C ARG A 69 -15.78 16.98 4.29
N THR A 70 -14.83 17.82 3.86
CA THR A 70 -13.92 17.53 2.75
C THR A 70 -12.66 16.81 3.21
N ASP A 71 -12.43 16.72 4.52
CA ASP A 71 -11.25 16.10 5.09
C ASP A 71 -11.45 14.58 5.23
N PRO A 72 -10.40 13.76 5.00
CA PRO A 72 -10.46 12.32 5.21
C PRO A 72 -10.80 12.02 6.67
N VAL A 73 -11.70 11.05 6.89
CA VAL A 73 -12.07 10.60 8.23
C VAL A 73 -11.34 9.30 8.50
N ILE A 74 -10.48 9.32 9.52
CA ILE A 74 -9.99 8.09 10.14
C ILE A 74 -11.15 7.59 11.00
N ASP A 75 -11.78 6.49 10.58
CA ASP A 75 -12.94 5.93 11.26
C ASP A 75 -12.46 4.91 12.31
N CYS A 76 -12.26 5.40 13.52
CA CYS A 76 -11.91 4.57 14.67
C CYS A 76 -13.14 3.97 15.39
N GLU A 77 -14.37 4.29 14.96
CA GLU A 77 -15.60 3.87 15.66
C GLU A 77 -16.21 2.57 15.11
N SER A 78 -15.77 2.10 13.94
CA SER A 78 -16.16 0.80 13.42
C SER A 78 -15.37 -0.33 14.10
N LEU A 79 -15.99 -0.96 15.11
CA LEU A 79 -15.50 -2.18 15.77
C LEU A 79 -15.16 -3.29 14.74
N PRO A 80 -14.12 -4.12 14.98
CA PRO A 80 -13.82 -5.27 14.14
C PRO A 80 -14.94 -6.31 14.31
N GLY A 81 -15.83 -6.41 13.32
CA GLY A 81 -16.97 -7.33 13.37
C GLY A 81 -18.13 -7.02 12.41
N GLY A 82 -18.13 -5.86 11.74
CA GLY A 82 -19.01 -5.63 10.59
C GLY A 82 -18.49 -6.32 9.33
N GLU A 83 -19.38 -6.57 8.36
CA GLU A 83 -19.11 -7.18 7.04
C GLU A 83 -18.05 -6.44 6.18
N GLU A 84 -17.45 -5.35 6.67
CA GLU A 84 -16.54 -4.45 5.94
C GLU A 84 -15.07 -4.48 6.42
N GLY A 85 -14.69 -5.35 7.36
CA GLY A 85 -13.32 -5.44 7.88
C GLY A 85 -12.29 -6.07 6.91
N CYS A 86 -11.00 -6.05 7.27
CA CYS A 86 -9.96 -6.76 6.51
C CYS A 86 -10.24 -8.27 6.52
N ILE A 87 -10.13 -8.90 5.34
CA ILE A 87 -10.21 -10.36 5.19
C ILE A 87 -8.81 -10.94 4.99
N ILE A 88 -8.61 -12.20 5.38
CA ILE A 88 -7.38 -12.94 5.07
C ILE A 88 -7.46 -13.39 3.61
N GLY A 89 -6.59 -12.82 2.77
CA GLY A 89 -6.46 -13.24 1.38
C GLY A 89 -5.88 -14.65 1.24
N ARG A 90 -6.26 -15.32 0.16
CA ARG A 90 -5.88 -16.69 -0.19
C ARG A 90 -4.89 -16.78 -1.34
N GLY A 91 -4.46 -15.64 -1.90
CA GLY A 91 -3.57 -15.56 -3.05
C GLY A 91 -4.23 -15.87 -4.39
N ARG A 92 -5.54 -15.60 -4.55
CA ARG A 92 -6.27 -15.80 -5.81
C ARG A 92 -6.02 -14.73 -6.85
N ALA A 93 -5.69 -13.53 -6.39
CA ALA A 93 -5.22 -12.43 -7.21
C ALA A 93 -4.02 -11.79 -6.52
N TYR A 94 -3.05 -11.35 -7.30
CA TYR A 94 -1.88 -10.67 -6.80
C TYR A 94 -1.42 -9.61 -7.80
N PRO A 95 -0.78 -8.53 -7.31
CA PRO A 95 -0.32 -7.44 -8.16
C PRO A 95 0.79 -7.87 -9.10
N SER A 96 0.89 -7.21 -10.25
CA SER A 96 2.04 -7.33 -11.15
C SER A 96 2.99 -6.14 -11.00
N LYS A 97 4.17 -6.23 -11.62
CA LYS A 97 5.12 -5.13 -11.68
C LYS A 97 4.75 -4.16 -12.80
N PHE A 98 4.66 -2.88 -12.49
CA PHE A 98 4.55 -1.83 -13.52
C PHE A 98 5.90 -1.66 -14.21
N VAL A 99 5.91 -1.65 -15.53
CA VAL A 99 7.10 -1.42 -16.35
C VAL A 99 6.89 -0.14 -17.16
N PRO A 100 7.62 0.96 -16.87
CA PRO A 100 7.50 2.17 -17.66
C PRO A 100 7.93 1.93 -19.12
N PRO A 101 7.34 2.63 -20.11
CA PRO A 101 7.70 2.49 -21.51
C PRO A 101 9.18 2.71 -21.80
N LEU A 102 9.80 3.69 -21.14
CA LEU A 102 11.22 4.00 -21.27
C LEU A 102 11.94 3.87 -19.93
N VAL A 103 13.19 3.42 -20.01
CA VAL A 103 14.09 3.38 -18.85
C VAL A 103 14.32 4.81 -18.38
N GLY A 104 13.94 5.10 -17.14
CA GLY A 104 14.11 6.42 -16.53
C GLY A 104 12.88 7.32 -16.61
N ASP A 105 11.77 6.87 -17.20
CA ASP A 105 10.49 7.60 -17.09
C ASP A 105 10.16 7.86 -15.62
N LEU A 106 9.71 9.09 -15.33
CA LEU A 106 9.30 9.47 -13.99
C LEU A 106 7.78 9.38 -13.87
N PRO A 107 7.26 9.13 -12.65
CA PRO A 107 5.82 9.08 -12.42
C PRO A 107 5.05 10.31 -12.90
N ILE A 108 5.63 11.50 -12.75
CA ILE A 108 4.99 12.75 -13.16
C ILE A 108 4.91 12.94 -14.67
N ASP A 109 5.82 12.30 -15.44
CA ASP A 109 5.79 12.33 -16.91
C ASP A 109 4.70 11.39 -17.44
N LEU A 110 4.47 10.31 -16.71
CA LEU A 110 3.59 9.22 -17.08
C LEU A 110 2.14 9.41 -16.59
N PHE A 111 1.96 10.08 -15.46
CA PHE A 111 0.67 10.25 -14.78
C PHE A 111 0.41 11.72 -14.47
N LEU A 112 -0.33 12.37 -15.36
CA LEU A 112 -0.58 13.81 -15.30
C LEU A 112 -1.76 14.12 -14.38
N ALA A 113 -1.76 15.33 -13.83
CA ALA A 113 -2.91 15.89 -13.15
C ALA A 113 -4.08 16.07 -14.13
N ALA A 114 -5.04 15.15 -14.13
CA ALA A 114 -6.18 15.17 -15.04
C ALA A 114 -7.51 14.98 -14.29
N LEU A 115 -8.58 15.52 -14.87
CA LEU A 115 -9.91 15.49 -14.27
C LEU A 115 -10.55 14.10 -14.46
N GLY A 116 -10.77 13.38 -13.35
CA GLY A 116 -11.56 12.16 -13.32
C GLY A 116 -13.04 12.47 -13.52
N ARG A 117 -13.56 12.20 -14.73
CA ARG A 117 -14.94 12.56 -15.13
C ARG A 117 -16.01 11.56 -14.67
N ARG A 118 -15.61 10.44 -14.06
CA ARG A 118 -16.51 9.40 -13.56
C ARG A 118 -16.70 9.44 -12.03
N ALA A 119 -15.87 10.19 -11.32
CA ALA A 119 -16.13 10.55 -9.92
C ALA A 119 -17.19 11.66 -9.87
N SER A 120 -18.08 11.64 -8.86
CA SER A 120 -19.13 12.65 -8.70
C SER A 120 -19.07 13.27 -7.31
N PRO A 121 -18.55 14.50 -7.13
CA PRO A 121 -18.11 15.43 -8.16
C PRO A 121 -16.78 15.00 -8.79
N HIS A 122 -16.50 15.56 -9.97
CA HIS A 122 -15.25 15.31 -10.66
C HIS A 122 -14.05 15.69 -9.78
N VAL A 123 -13.08 14.79 -9.68
CA VAL A 123 -11.87 14.96 -8.86
C VAL A 123 -10.65 14.84 -9.75
N TYR A 124 -9.65 15.71 -9.55
CA TYR A 124 -8.35 15.53 -10.21
C TYR A 124 -7.63 14.31 -9.65
N ARG A 125 -6.98 13.55 -10.51
CA ARG A 125 -6.16 12.37 -10.18
C ARG A 125 -4.86 12.42 -10.97
N PHE A 126 -3.89 11.59 -10.59
CA PHE A 126 -2.72 11.29 -11.42
C PHE A 126 -3.14 10.24 -12.44
N ILE A 127 -3.62 10.66 -13.60
CA ILE A 127 -4.16 9.76 -14.62
C ILE A 127 -3.09 9.55 -15.68
N ARG A 128 -2.94 8.31 -16.13
CA ARG A 128 -2.04 7.93 -17.20
C ARG A 128 -2.37 8.73 -18.47
N TYR A 129 -1.37 9.34 -19.11
CA TYR A 129 -1.61 10.26 -20.24
C TYR A 129 -2.23 9.58 -21.47
N ASP A 130 -1.93 8.29 -21.69
CA ASP A 130 -2.43 7.49 -22.82
C ASP A 130 -3.57 6.51 -22.43
N ASN A 131 -3.92 6.41 -21.14
CA ASN A 131 -4.99 5.53 -20.66
C ASN A 131 -5.81 6.18 -19.53
N PRO A 132 -6.98 6.77 -19.82
CA PRO A 132 -7.78 7.47 -18.81
C PRO A 132 -8.42 6.56 -17.74
N ASN A 133 -8.31 5.23 -17.86
CA ASN A 133 -8.79 4.26 -16.89
C ASN A 133 -7.70 3.82 -15.90
N GLU A 134 -6.49 4.34 -16.05
CA GLU A 134 -5.32 3.99 -15.25
C GLU A 134 -4.83 5.20 -14.46
N PHE A 135 -4.51 5.00 -13.19
CA PHE A 135 -4.10 6.07 -12.30
C PHE A 135 -3.01 5.64 -11.33
N LEU A 136 -2.36 6.64 -10.73
CA LEU A 136 -1.24 6.47 -9.83
C LEU A 136 -1.57 6.96 -8.42
N ILE A 137 -1.15 6.20 -7.42
CA ILE A 137 -1.05 6.64 -6.02
C ILE A 137 0.40 6.48 -5.58
N PHE A 138 0.95 7.50 -4.92
CA PHE A 138 2.20 7.37 -4.20
C PHE A 138 1.91 6.96 -2.75
N VAL A 139 2.70 6.03 -2.23
CA VAL A 139 2.61 5.59 -0.84
C VAL A 139 3.98 5.66 -0.18
N ASP A 140 4.01 5.91 1.12
CA ASP A 140 5.24 5.85 1.91
C ASP A 140 4.96 5.50 3.37
N GLY A 141 5.88 4.76 3.97
CA GLY A 141 5.99 4.56 5.40
C GLY A 141 7.31 5.11 5.93
N ALA A 142 7.28 5.70 7.12
CA ALA A 142 8.49 6.17 7.77
C ALA A 142 8.49 5.81 9.25
N CYS A 143 9.57 5.18 9.71
CA CYS A 143 9.81 4.96 11.14
C CYS A 143 11.03 5.78 11.62
N LEU A 144 10.76 6.76 12.49
CA LEU A 144 11.76 7.50 13.24
C LEU A 144 12.32 6.61 14.35
N ASP A 145 13.63 6.61 14.54
CA ASP A 145 14.31 5.75 15.52
C ASP A 145 13.99 4.25 15.34
N SER A 146 13.84 3.81 14.08
CA SER A 146 13.61 2.40 13.73
C SER A 146 14.75 1.51 14.25
N GLY A 147 14.43 0.48 15.02
CA GLY A 147 15.41 -0.38 15.70
C GLY A 147 16.10 0.27 16.91
N GLY A 148 15.68 1.47 17.29
CA GLY A 148 16.14 2.20 18.47
C GLY A 148 15.23 2.02 19.69
N ALA A 149 15.39 2.89 20.69
CA ALA A 149 14.72 2.76 21.97
C ALA A 149 13.27 3.27 21.96
N ASN A 150 12.92 4.15 21.02
CA ASN A 150 11.58 4.72 20.93
C ASN A 150 11.13 4.87 19.46
N PRO A 151 10.89 3.74 18.77
CA PRO A 151 10.50 3.77 17.37
C PRO A 151 9.11 4.39 17.22
N ARG A 152 8.98 5.35 16.31
CA ARG A 152 7.72 6.01 15.99
C ARG A 152 7.50 6.00 14.49
N ALA A 153 6.44 5.34 14.07
CA ALA A 153 6.14 5.19 12.66
C ALA A 153 4.87 5.92 12.25
N GLY A 154 4.85 6.36 10.99
CA GLY A 154 3.69 6.94 10.33
C GLY A 154 3.67 6.51 8.87
N TRP A 155 2.48 6.54 8.28
CA TRP A 155 2.23 6.16 6.90
C TRP A 155 1.53 7.31 6.17
N ALA A 156 1.69 7.38 4.85
CA ALA A 156 1.04 8.38 4.03
C ALA A 156 0.71 7.87 2.63
N ILE A 157 -0.37 8.41 2.07
CA ILE A 157 -0.77 8.24 0.68
C ILE A 157 -0.90 9.62 0.04
N TYR A 158 -0.42 9.76 -1.20
CA TYR A 158 -0.59 10.94 -2.04
C TYR A 158 -1.32 10.51 -3.31
N PHE A 159 -2.62 10.77 -3.33
CA PHE A 159 -3.58 10.09 -4.19
C PHE A 159 -4.26 11.04 -5.20
N LYS A 160 -3.98 12.33 -5.10
CA LYS A 160 -4.35 13.33 -6.12
C LYS A 160 -3.50 14.59 -6.00
N PRO A 161 -3.41 15.40 -7.09
CA PRO A 161 -2.85 16.74 -7.01
C PRO A 161 -3.61 17.61 -5.99
N ARG A 162 -2.88 18.53 -5.36
CA ARG A 162 -3.47 19.55 -4.48
C ARG A 162 -4.51 20.37 -5.26
N SER A 163 -5.68 20.59 -4.66
CA SER A 163 -6.74 21.43 -5.21
C SER A 163 -7.36 22.30 -4.13
N GLY A 164 -7.13 23.61 -4.20
CA GLY A 164 -7.56 24.55 -3.17
C GLY A 164 -6.98 24.20 -1.79
N ASN A 165 -7.87 23.97 -0.82
CA ASN A 165 -7.52 23.56 0.55
C ASN A 165 -7.30 22.05 0.69
N ASP A 166 -7.72 21.26 -0.30
CA ASP A 166 -7.52 19.82 -0.29
C ASP A 166 -6.07 19.50 -0.68
N SER A 167 -5.35 18.91 0.26
CA SER A 167 -3.94 18.60 0.14
C SER A 167 -3.70 17.50 -0.91
N GLY A 168 -4.68 16.61 -1.12
CA GLY A 168 -4.50 15.38 -1.92
C GLY A 168 -3.68 14.30 -1.22
N MET A 169 -3.41 14.48 0.08
CA MET A 169 -2.64 13.57 0.93
C MET A 169 -3.50 13.09 2.09
N VAL A 170 -3.32 11.82 2.49
CA VAL A 170 -3.85 11.28 3.75
C VAL A 170 -2.73 10.57 4.48
N SER A 171 -2.70 10.68 5.80
CA SER A 171 -1.68 10.07 6.63
C SER A 171 -2.20 9.77 8.01
N GLY A 172 -1.48 8.91 8.72
CA GLY A 172 -1.74 8.63 10.12
C GLY A 172 -0.52 8.08 10.81
N ARG A 173 -0.52 8.18 12.14
CA ARG A 173 0.37 7.40 13.00
C ARG A 173 0.15 5.91 12.74
N LEU A 174 1.23 5.13 12.69
CA LEU A 174 1.12 3.67 12.62
C LEU A 174 0.50 3.16 13.93
N GLU A 175 -0.45 2.25 13.80
CA GLU A 175 -1.15 1.65 14.93
C GLU A 175 -0.31 0.54 15.60
N LEU A 176 -0.41 0.44 16.92
CA LEU A 176 0.26 -0.61 17.71
C LEU A 176 -0.44 -1.98 17.56
N VAL A 177 -1.74 -1.97 17.34
CA VAL A 177 -2.55 -3.17 17.16
C VAL A 177 -2.86 -3.33 15.68
N GLY A 178 -2.56 -4.50 15.11
CA GLY A 178 -2.82 -4.84 13.72
C GLY A 178 -4.29 -5.16 13.43
N PRO A 179 -4.62 -5.45 12.16
CA PRO A 179 -6.01 -5.71 11.71
C PRO A 179 -6.71 -6.87 12.44
N TRP A 180 -5.96 -7.76 13.10
CA TRP A 180 -6.49 -8.93 13.82
C TRP A 180 -6.32 -8.85 15.35
N GLY A 181 -5.97 -7.69 15.89
CA GLY A 181 -5.86 -7.51 17.34
C GLY A 181 -4.49 -7.83 17.92
N ASP A 182 -3.54 -8.29 17.10
CA ASP A 182 -2.17 -8.57 17.52
C ASP A 182 -1.37 -7.28 17.75
N TYR A 183 -0.54 -7.26 18.80
CA TYR A 183 0.34 -6.13 19.09
C TYR A 183 1.64 -6.21 18.27
N HIS A 184 2.09 -5.08 17.74
CA HIS A 184 3.30 -4.97 16.95
C HIS A 184 4.08 -3.69 17.27
N GLU A 185 5.40 -3.80 17.21
CA GLU A 185 6.29 -2.64 17.30
C GLU A 185 6.27 -1.80 16.01
N HIS A 186 6.57 -0.51 16.15
CA HIS A 186 6.76 0.37 15.02
C HIS A 186 8.03 0.01 14.25
N THR A 187 7.87 -0.38 12.99
CA THR A 187 9.00 -0.60 12.07
C THR A 187 8.74 0.15 10.78
N ASN A 188 9.82 0.42 10.04
CA ASN A 188 9.69 1.06 8.74
C ASN A 188 8.86 0.20 7.77
N ASN A 189 9.18 -1.09 7.69
CA ASN A 189 8.51 -2.03 6.79
C ASN A 189 7.01 -2.18 7.09
N ARG A 190 6.63 -2.17 8.37
CA ARG A 190 5.21 -2.21 8.77
C ARG A 190 4.47 -0.94 8.35
N ALA A 191 5.10 0.23 8.50
CA ALA A 191 4.54 1.51 8.07
C ALA A 191 4.31 1.57 6.55
N GLU A 192 5.27 1.03 5.78
CA GLU A 192 5.20 0.96 4.31
C GLU A 192 4.02 0.07 3.85
N LEU A 193 3.85 -1.11 4.45
CA LEU A 193 2.71 -1.98 4.16
C LEU A 193 1.36 -1.36 4.56
N ARG A 194 1.33 -0.69 5.71
CA ARG A 194 0.12 0.01 6.18
C ARG A 194 -0.28 1.13 5.23
N ALA A 195 0.67 1.84 4.61
CA ALA A 195 0.43 2.87 3.61
C ALA A 195 -0.25 2.30 2.35
N VAL A 196 0.21 1.13 1.87
CA VAL A 196 -0.44 0.41 0.77
C VAL A 196 -1.87 0.03 1.15
N LEU A 197 -2.06 -0.59 2.32
CA LEU A 197 -3.39 -1.02 2.77
C LEU A 197 -4.34 0.17 2.89
N ALA A 198 -3.87 1.30 3.41
CA ALA A 198 -4.60 2.55 3.44
C ALA A 198 -5.01 2.99 2.03
N ALA A 199 -4.09 2.99 1.06
CA ALA A 199 -4.38 3.39 -0.32
C ALA A 199 -5.47 2.53 -0.97
N LEU A 200 -5.40 1.20 -0.81
CA LEU A 200 -6.37 0.26 -1.39
C LEU A 200 -7.77 0.41 -0.81
N ARG A 201 -7.86 0.68 0.50
CA ARG A 201 -9.12 0.80 1.25
C ARG A 201 -9.68 2.22 1.31
N PHE A 202 -8.89 3.23 0.91
CA PHE A 202 -9.26 4.63 1.09
C PHE A 202 -10.57 5.01 0.39
N ARG A 203 -10.78 4.50 -0.84
CA ARG A 203 -11.95 4.82 -1.68
C ARG A 203 -12.34 3.65 -2.57
N ASN A 204 -13.57 3.70 -3.08
CA ASN A 204 -13.99 2.83 -4.18
C ASN A 204 -13.41 3.33 -5.52
N TRP A 205 -12.14 3.00 -5.78
CA TRP A 205 -11.46 3.34 -7.03
C TRP A 205 -12.13 2.81 -8.30
N PRO A 206 -12.63 1.55 -8.35
CA PRO A 206 -13.45 1.08 -9.46
C PRO A 206 -14.69 1.94 -9.70
N GLY A 207 -15.34 2.40 -8.62
CA GLY A 207 -16.48 3.31 -8.67
C GLY A 207 -16.16 4.69 -9.26
N GLU A 208 -14.89 5.11 -9.27
CA GLU A 208 -14.43 6.31 -9.99
C GLU A 208 -14.12 6.03 -11.47
N GLY A 209 -14.33 4.79 -11.92
CA GLY A 209 -14.17 4.34 -13.30
C GLY A 209 -12.75 3.87 -13.65
N PHE A 210 -11.87 3.71 -12.67
CA PHE A 210 -10.54 3.14 -12.92
C PHE A 210 -10.61 1.61 -12.97
N ASN A 211 -9.83 1.01 -13.87
CA ASN A 211 -9.66 -0.45 -13.95
C ASN A 211 -8.19 -0.87 -13.76
N LYS A 212 -7.29 0.09 -13.59
CA LYS A 212 -5.89 -0.15 -13.24
C LYS A 212 -5.38 0.91 -12.26
N LEU A 213 -4.78 0.45 -11.16
CA LEU A 213 -4.09 1.26 -10.17
C LEU A 213 -2.60 0.94 -10.20
N VAL A 214 -1.76 1.96 -10.35
CA VAL A 214 -0.32 1.87 -10.14
C VAL A 214 0.02 2.43 -8.77
N ILE A 215 0.70 1.64 -7.95
CA ILE A 215 1.23 2.06 -6.64
C ILE A 215 2.71 2.38 -6.81
N ALA A 216 3.05 3.66 -6.71
CA ALA A 216 4.43 4.11 -6.65
C ALA A 216 4.97 4.07 -5.22
N THR A 217 6.06 3.33 -5.02
CA THR A 217 6.77 3.28 -3.74
C THR A 217 8.27 3.20 -3.97
N HIS A 218 9.03 3.75 -3.04
CA HIS A 218 10.48 3.56 -3.01
C HIS A 218 10.92 2.40 -2.09
N SER A 219 9.98 1.65 -1.49
CA SER A 219 10.26 0.46 -0.71
C SER A 219 10.41 -0.76 -1.61
N GLU A 220 11.60 -1.37 -1.62
CA GLU A 220 11.84 -2.63 -2.32
C GLU A 220 11.09 -3.78 -1.64
N TYR A 221 11.03 -3.74 -0.31
CA TYR A 221 10.27 -4.70 0.48
C TYR A 221 8.81 -4.79 0.05
N VAL A 222 8.17 -3.63 -0.16
CA VAL A 222 6.78 -3.58 -0.62
C VAL A 222 6.67 -4.01 -2.07
N ALA A 223 7.47 -3.42 -2.97
CA ALA A 223 7.34 -3.67 -4.40
C ALA A 223 7.57 -5.14 -4.75
N LYS A 224 8.70 -5.71 -4.35
CA LYS A 224 9.01 -7.13 -4.60
C LYS A 224 8.19 -8.07 -3.72
N GLY A 225 7.90 -7.68 -2.47
CA GLY A 225 7.06 -8.46 -1.59
C GLY A 225 5.67 -8.70 -2.21
N ALA A 226 5.08 -7.67 -2.78
CA ALA A 226 3.76 -7.76 -3.41
C ALA A 226 3.76 -8.52 -4.74
N THR A 227 4.82 -8.37 -5.55
CA THR A 227 4.85 -8.92 -6.93
C THR A 227 5.57 -10.25 -7.08
N GLU A 228 6.41 -10.64 -6.10
CA GLU A 228 7.31 -11.79 -6.21
C GLU A 228 7.25 -12.69 -4.97
N TRP A 229 7.48 -12.13 -3.77
CA TRP A 229 7.75 -12.97 -2.59
C TRP A 229 6.49 -13.51 -1.90
N VAL A 230 5.40 -12.75 -1.86
CA VAL A 230 4.18 -13.15 -1.13
C VAL A 230 3.61 -14.48 -1.63
N LEU A 231 3.78 -14.78 -2.92
CA LEU A 231 3.39 -16.07 -3.51
C LEU A 231 4.23 -17.22 -2.98
N ARG A 232 5.56 -17.04 -2.95
CA ARG A 232 6.48 -18.02 -2.35
C ARG A 232 6.19 -18.22 -0.87
N TRP A 233 5.97 -17.15 -0.12
CA TRP A 233 5.61 -17.25 1.30
C TRP A 233 4.31 -18.01 1.50
N LEU A 234 3.29 -17.75 0.69
CA LEU A 234 2.01 -18.44 0.77
C LEU A 234 2.18 -19.96 0.53
N TRP A 235 2.94 -20.34 -0.50
CA TRP A 235 3.23 -21.75 -0.80
C TRP A 235 4.08 -22.43 0.28
N ASN A 236 5.02 -21.71 0.88
CA ASN A 236 5.91 -22.22 1.92
C ASN A 236 5.34 -22.07 3.34
N GLY A 237 4.03 -21.83 3.48
CA GLY A 237 3.37 -21.78 4.78
C GLY A 237 3.78 -20.60 5.66
N TRP A 238 4.01 -19.44 5.04
CA TRP A 238 4.49 -18.19 5.65
C TRP A 238 5.87 -18.32 6.30
N ARG A 239 6.77 -18.99 5.59
CA ARG A 239 8.18 -19.12 5.97
C ARG A 239 9.11 -18.52 4.93
N THR A 240 10.22 -17.98 5.42
CA THR A 240 11.31 -17.42 4.61
C THR A 240 12.25 -18.53 4.11
N SER A 241 13.24 -18.23 3.25
CA SER A 241 14.21 -19.25 2.81
C SER A 241 14.99 -19.84 3.98
N ASN A 242 15.21 -19.03 5.02
CA ASN A 242 15.86 -19.44 6.26
C ASN A 242 14.93 -20.20 7.21
N ARG A 243 13.70 -20.50 6.77
CA ARG A 243 12.66 -21.22 7.51
C ARG A 243 12.12 -20.46 8.73
N GLU A 244 12.45 -19.18 8.85
CA GLU A 244 11.89 -18.28 9.85
C GLU A 244 10.46 -17.87 9.48
N ALA A 245 9.72 -17.36 10.46
CA ALA A 245 8.38 -16.83 10.20
C ALA A 245 8.47 -15.51 9.44
N VAL A 246 7.68 -15.37 8.38
CA VAL A 246 7.61 -14.12 7.61
C VAL A 246 7.14 -12.96 8.49
N LYS A 247 7.94 -11.90 8.56
CA LYS A 247 7.62 -10.67 9.29
C LYS A 247 6.41 -9.96 8.64
N ASN A 248 5.62 -9.27 9.45
CA ASN A 248 4.42 -8.53 9.00
C ASN A 248 3.42 -9.39 8.22
N ARG A 249 3.38 -10.70 8.50
CA ARG A 249 2.40 -11.63 7.93
C ARG A 249 0.99 -11.09 8.03
N ASP A 250 0.69 -10.39 9.12
CA ASP A 250 -0.61 -9.84 9.37
C ASP A 250 -1.05 -8.86 8.26
N LEU A 251 -0.24 -7.84 7.99
CA LEU A 251 -0.52 -6.89 6.92
C LEU A 251 -0.47 -7.52 5.53
N TRP A 252 0.42 -8.48 5.27
CA TRP A 252 0.46 -9.17 3.99
C TRP A 252 -0.80 -9.97 3.70
N GLN A 253 -1.32 -10.69 4.70
CA GLN A 253 -2.58 -11.42 4.56
C GLN A 253 -3.76 -10.46 4.31
N ALA A 254 -3.75 -9.25 4.91
CA ALA A 254 -4.78 -8.24 4.68
C ALA A 254 -4.67 -7.64 3.27
N LEU A 255 -3.45 -7.36 2.81
CA LEU A 255 -3.17 -6.89 1.46
C LEU A 255 -3.61 -7.90 0.40
N LEU A 256 -3.32 -9.19 0.58
CA LEU A 256 -3.82 -10.25 -0.30
C LEU A 256 -5.35 -10.23 -0.38
N GLY A 257 -6.04 -10.01 0.74
CA GLY A 257 -7.50 -9.88 0.77
C GLY A 257 -8.00 -8.69 -0.05
N GLU A 258 -7.32 -7.55 0.04
CA GLU A 258 -7.64 -6.37 -0.77
C GLU A 258 -7.34 -6.54 -2.25
N PHE A 259 -6.25 -7.23 -2.61
CA PHE A 259 -5.93 -7.52 -4.01
C PHE A 259 -7.01 -8.41 -4.64
N GLU A 260 -7.46 -9.46 -3.93
CA GLU A 260 -8.60 -10.29 -4.35
C GLU A 260 -9.87 -9.47 -4.54
N ARG A 261 -10.23 -8.67 -3.53
CA ARG A 261 -11.43 -7.82 -3.58
C ARG A 261 -11.40 -6.83 -4.74
N LEU A 262 -10.24 -6.21 -5.01
CA LEU A 262 -10.12 -5.22 -6.08
C LEU A 262 -10.13 -5.86 -7.47
N GLU A 263 -9.50 -7.02 -7.65
CA GLU A 263 -9.56 -7.79 -8.90
C GLU A 263 -11.00 -8.22 -9.20
N GLU A 264 -11.76 -8.68 -8.19
CA GLU A 264 -13.19 -9.01 -8.32
C GLU A 264 -14.05 -7.80 -8.73
N LEU A 265 -13.65 -6.59 -8.30
CA LEU A 265 -14.27 -5.33 -8.71
C LEU A 265 -13.75 -4.81 -10.06
N GLY A 266 -12.84 -5.53 -10.72
CA GLY A 266 -12.29 -5.18 -12.02
C GLY A 266 -11.16 -4.14 -12.00
N LEU A 267 -10.49 -3.96 -10.85
CA LEU A 267 -9.33 -3.08 -10.72
C LEU A 267 -8.05 -3.89 -10.52
N LYS A 268 -7.20 -3.89 -11.56
CA LYS A 268 -5.85 -4.46 -11.49
C LYS A 268 -4.91 -3.56 -10.73
N VAL A 269 -4.06 -4.13 -9.88
CA VAL A 269 -3.05 -3.39 -9.13
C VAL A 269 -1.66 -3.71 -9.68
N GLU A 270 -0.85 -2.69 -9.94
CA GLU A 270 0.54 -2.82 -10.35
C GLU A 270 1.46 -2.03 -9.40
N PHE A 271 2.65 -2.56 -9.10
CA PHE A 271 3.64 -1.87 -8.27
C PHE A 271 4.75 -1.28 -9.12
N TRP A 272 5.03 0.01 -8.92
CA TRP A 272 6.16 0.69 -9.52
C TRP A 272 7.19 1.05 -8.45
N LYS A 273 8.32 0.32 -8.47
CA LYS A 273 9.48 0.67 -7.66
C LYS A 273 10.16 1.91 -8.25
N ILE A 274 10.04 3.03 -7.55
CA ILE A 274 10.63 4.32 -7.95
C ILE A 274 11.86 4.67 -7.11
N PRO A 275 12.75 5.56 -7.59
CA PRO A 275 13.79 6.15 -6.78
C PRO A 275 13.19 7.00 -5.64
N ARG A 276 13.89 7.09 -4.52
CA ARG A 276 13.42 7.85 -3.37
C ARG A 276 13.23 9.34 -3.65
N SER A 277 14.07 9.91 -4.53
CA SER A 277 13.96 11.30 -4.99
C SER A 277 12.60 11.61 -5.62
N GLU A 278 11.92 10.60 -6.15
CA GLU A 278 10.64 10.72 -6.85
C GLU A 278 9.43 10.56 -5.92
N ASN A 279 9.63 10.30 -4.62
CA ASN A 279 8.55 10.23 -3.62
C ASN A 279 8.71 11.22 -2.43
N PRO A 280 9.09 12.50 -2.64
CA PRO A 280 9.41 13.40 -1.54
C PRO A 280 8.17 13.81 -0.72
N ILE A 281 6.99 13.82 -1.36
CA ILE A 281 5.74 14.27 -0.72
C ILE A 281 5.27 13.23 0.29
N ALA A 282 5.03 11.98 -0.14
CA ALA A 282 4.53 10.95 0.76
C ALA A 282 5.53 10.66 1.90
N ASN A 283 6.83 10.63 1.61
CA ASN A 283 7.88 10.48 2.63
C ASN A 283 7.87 11.59 3.69
N ARG A 284 7.75 12.86 3.28
CA ARG A 284 7.67 13.97 4.22
C ARG A 284 6.41 13.86 5.10
N VAL A 285 5.28 13.49 4.51
CA VAL A 285 4.00 13.37 5.22
C VAL A 285 4.04 12.19 6.20
N ALA A 286 4.55 11.03 5.79
CA ALA A 286 4.72 9.87 6.66
C ALA A 286 5.61 10.18 7.87
N LYS A 287 6.73 10.89 7.65
CA LYS A 287 7.62 11.37 8.74
C LYS A 287 6.94 12.36 9.68
N GLN A 288 5.98 13.14 9.19
CA GLN A 288 5.23 14.06 10.04
C GLN A 288 4.20 13.30 10.87
N ALA A 289 3.48 12.36 10.25
CA ALA A 289 2.52 11.49 10.93
C ALA A 289 3.16 10.62 12.02
N ALA A 290 4.42 10.21 11.82
CA ALA A 290 5.21 9.52 12.83
C ALA A 290 5.40 10.32 14.14
N LYS A 291 5.19 11.64 14.13
CA LYS A 291 5.33 12.52 15.30
C LYS A 291 3.99 12.83 15.98
N GLU A 292 2.87 12.41 15.39
CA GLU A 292 1.54 12.59 15.95
C GLU A 292 1.37 11.76 17.23
N GLU A 293 0.23 11.94 17.93
CA GLU A 293 -0.07 11.15 19.13
C GLU A 293 -0.13 9.65 18.81
N GLU A 294 0.19 8.83 19.80
CA GLU A 294 0.19 7.39 19.64
C GLU A 294 -1.23 6.88 19.37
N LEU A 295 -1.36 6.09 18.32
CA LEU A 295 -2.61 5.46 17.94
C LEU A 295 -2.52 3.97 18.28
N ARG A 296 -3.42 3.51 19.14
CA ARG A 296 -3.38 2.13 19.64
C ARG A 296 -4.00 1.16 18.65
N ASP A 297 -5.27 1.38 18.34
CA ASP A 297 -6.11 0.39 17.66
C ASP A 297 -6.13 0.62 16.15
N TYR A 298 -6.07 -0.47 15.38
CA TYR A 298 -6.25 -0.42 13.93
C TYR A 298 -7.56 0.27 13.57
N CYS A 299 -7.51 1.17 12.60
CA CYS A 299 -8.67 1.89 12.11
C CYS A 299 -8.65 1.95 10.57
N ASP A 300 -9.83 1.84 9.97
CA ASP A 300 -9.94 2.07 8.54
C ASP A 300 -9.91 3.55 8.22
N VAL A 301 -9.29 3.85 7.08
CA VAL A 301 -9.14 5.22 6.60
C VAL A 301 -10.11 5.35 5.45
N ARG A 302 -11.19 6.11 5.63
CA ARG A 302 -12.21 6.30 4.60
C ARG A 302 -12.14 7.72 4.08
N GLY A 303 -11.90 7.84 2.78
CA GLY A 303 -12.08 9.11 2.10
C GLY A 303 -13.57 9.42 2.02
N ALA A 304 -13.96 10.65 2.35
CA ALA A 304 -15.35 11.08 2.16
C ALA A 304 -15.77 10.78 0.72
N LEU A 305 -16.81 9.96 0.52
CA LEU A 305 -17.44 9.82 -0.80
C LEU A 305 -17.91 11.22 -1.18
N VAL A 306 -17.08 11.91 -1.96
CA VAL A 306 -17.49 13.16 -2.59
C VAL A 306 -18.47 12.77 -3.66
#